data_AF-A0AAU1KXX4-F1
#
_entry.id   AF-A0AAU1KXX4-F1
#
_cell.length_a   1.000
_cell.length_b   1.000
_cell.length_c   1.000
_cell.angle_alpha   90.00
_cell.angle_beta   90.00
_cell.angle_gamma   90.00
#
_symmetry.space_group_name_H-M   'P 1'
#
loop_
_entity.id
_entity.type
_entity.pdbx_description
1 polymer ?
#
loop_
_entity_poly.entity_id
_entity_poly.type
_entity_poly.pdbx_seq_one_letter_code
_entity_poly.pdbx_strand_id
1 'polypeptide(L)'
;MPLDDLDARFSSPAALLEAGPARVREWPGSAGGGVGREVFTQAEAVFGQAEVSRAEFGSWLHFAAKVLGHDAYAEQVAAAEPGMPWRTVWAWWRPVGAFRAEPNLSGDACADVFDGPGGRSLLKVSSLWTAERWFDLATGEPRPSPAAGEFTERTEEAGQDEPLLFDPDEDAWALHCPGTWEEPIPLGAGRFLLAEARGILVVERNEAVAATGWPTGGADTGSWDESAGEPWFAGPAPGGTPLDAARVEAVFGADCTVRVPDALLPAALTHRPTRELITTVGLPRHWAAGVTSFALAWTEEGPQEPQPGDARPEGPEPDVDFGGLLHLGTFELGYADEGQVLLHPQTGAVSLVREGEGPFPFARDTETFVRLLEAVRRFMGACWDPYPGESGHGSFRCEVAELEPDVLESEDPEEPGAAVWEHVFASITELSVYGY
;
A
#
# COMPACT_ATOMS: atom_id res chain seq x y z
N MET A 1 14.01 -27.50 -20.65
CA MET A 1 12.58 -27.56 -21.04
C MET A 1 12.32 -26.40 -21.97
N PRO A 2 11.60 -26.57 -23.09
CA PRO A 2 11.15 -25.45 -23.92
C PRO A 2 10.31 -24.45 -23.13
N LEU A 3 10.33 -23.18 -23.56
CA LEU A 3 9.60 -22.06 -22.98
C LEU A 3 8.08 -22.28 -22.96
N ASP A 4 7.52 -22.64 -24.11
CA ASP A 4 6.08 -22.86 -24.29
C ASP A 4 5.53 -23.98 -23.39
N ASP A 5 6.36 -25.00 -23.11
CA ASP A 5 6.00 -26.10 -22.20
C ASP A 5 5.97 -25.65 -20.73
N LEU A 6 6.76 -24.64 -20.37
CA LEU A 6 6.78 -24.05 -19.03
C LEU A 6 5.57 -23.15 -18.81
N ASP A 7 5.27 -22.28 -19.77
CA ASP A 7 4.11 -21.39 -19.71
C ASP A 7 2.80 -22.18 -19.66
N ALA A 8 2.71 -23.29 -20.40
CA ALA A 8 1.56 -24.19 -20.34
C ALA A 8 1.38 -24.84 -18.95
N ARG A 9 2.48 -25.14 -18.24
CA ARG A 9 2.43 -25.69 -16.87
C ARG A 9 1.99 -24.65 -15.86
N PHE A 10 2.54 -23.44 -15.91
CA PHE A 10 2.10 -22.35 -15.04
C PHE A 10 0.66 -21.95 -15.33
N SER A 11 0.20 -22.04 -16.57
CA SER A 11 -1.21 -21.75 -16.91
C SER A 11 -2.20 -22.80 -16.40
N SER A 12 -1.73 -23.93 -15.86
CA SER A 12 -2.57 -25.03 -15.37
C SER A 12 -2.45 -25.18 -13.85
N PRO A 13 -3.43 -24.69 -13.06
CA PRO A 13 -3.47 -24.89 -11.62
C PRO A 13 -3.31 -26.35 -11.20
N ALA A 14 -3.94 -27.28 -11.92
CA ALA A 14 -3.83 -28.71 -11.65
C ALA A 14 -2.38 -29.22 -11.78
N ALA A 15 -1.62 -28.72 -12.76
CA ALA A 15 -0.22 -29.09 -12.95
C ALA A 15 0.68 -28.50 -11.86
N LEU A 16 0.42 -27.27 -11.41
CA LEU A 16 1.13 -26.68 -10.26
C LEU A 16 0.89 -27.49 -8.98
N LEU A 17 -0.38 -27.82 -8.70
CA LEU A 17 -0.77 -28.61 -7.52
C LEU A 17 -0.21 -30.04 -7.56
N GLU A 18 -0.08 -30.64 -8.74
CA GLU A 18 0.55 -31.96 -8.89
C GLU A 18 2.05 -31.92 -8.69
N ALA A 19 2.71 -30.86 -9.15
CA ALA A 19 4.14 -30.69 -8.93
C ALA A 19 4.47 -30.37 -7.45
N GLY A 20 3.66 -29.53 -6.80
CA GLY A 20 3.93 -29.01 -5.47
C GLY A 20 5.03 -27.94 -5.46
N PRO A 21 5.14 -27.15 -4.37
CA PRO A 21 5.98 -25.95 -4.34
C PRO A 21 7.47 -26.26 -4.56
N ALA A 22 8.01 -27.28 -3.90
CA ALA A 22 9.43 -27.67 -4.04
C ALA A 22 9.83 -28.00 -5.49
N ARG A 23 8.97 -28.69 -6.24
CA ARG A 23 9.27 -29.06 -7.63
C ARG A 23 9.08 -27.89 -8.59
N VAL A 24 8.17 -26.97 -8.30
CA VAL A 24 7.97 -25.74 -9.10
C VAL A 24 9.19 -24.83 -9.00
N ARG A 25 9.83 -24.71 -7.83
CA ARG A 25 11.09 -23.96 -7.65
C ARG A 25 12.22 -24.42 -8.58
N GLU A 26 12.28 -25.72 -8.85
CA GLU A 26 13.30 -26.30 -9.74
C GLU A 26 13.04 -26.01 -11.23
N TRP A 27 11.89 -25.41 -11.57
CA TRP A 27 11.60 -25.05 -12.95
C TRP A 27 12.45 -23.83 -13.37
N PRO A 28 12.97 -23.82 -14.60
CA PRO A 28 13.89 -22.76 -15.04
C PRO A 28 13.19 -21.39 -15.02
N GLY A 29 13.61 -20.51 -14.10
CA GLY A 29 12.97 -19.22 -13.83
C GLY A 29 13.34 -18.06 -14.75
N SER A 30 14.19 -18.21 -15.77
CA SER A 30 14.64 -17.06 -16.59
C SER A 30 13.82 -16.82 -17.86
N ALA A 31 12.76 -17.60 -18.10
CA ALA A 31 12.08 -17.57 -19.38
C ALA A 31 10.58 -17.84 -19.16
N GLY A 32 9.72 -16.87 -19.47
CA GLY A 32 8.26 -17.00 -19.38
C GLY A 32 7.65 -16.15 -18.27
N GLY A 33 6.86 -15.15 -18.67
CA GLY A 33 5.97 -14.40 -17.79
C GLY A 33 4.53 -14.89 -17.98
N GLY A 34 3.72 -14.89 -16.93
CA GLY A 34 2.30 -15.21 -17.02
C GLY A 34 1.63 -15.33 -15.66
N VAL A 35 0.30 -15.34 -15.66
CA VAL A 35 -0.56 -15.32 -14.46
C VAL A 35 -0.14 -16.37 -13.43
N GLY A 36 0.02 -17.64 -13.83
CA GLY A 36 0.32 -18.69 -12.85
C GLY A 36 1.70 -18.59 -12.20
N ARG A 37 2.68 -17.97 -12.89
CA ARG A 37 3.99 -17.69 -12.31
C ARG A 37 3.90 -16.56 -11.29
N GLU A 38 3.17 -15.50 -11.63
CA GLU A 38 2.92 -14.36 -10.75
C GLU A 38 2.20 -14.82 -9.47
N VAL A 39 1.17 -15.65 -9.63
CA VAL A 39 0.43 -16.27 -8.54
C VAL A 39 1.33 -17.14 -7.68
N PHE A 40 2.22 -17.95 -8.28
CA PHE A 40 3.14 -18.77 -7.52
C PHE A 40 4.12 -17.92 -6.70
N THR A 41 4.76 -16.92 -7.32
CA THR A 41 5.69 -16.03 -6.63
C THR A 41 5.01 -15.23 -5.51
N GLN A 42 3.77 -14.77 -5.73
CA GLN A 42 2.99 -14.11 -4.69
C GLN A 42 2.63 -15.04 -3.52
N ALA A 43 2.29 -16.30 -3.80
CA ALA A 43 2.00 -17.28 -2.76
C ALA A 43 3.25 -17.55 -1.92
N GLU A 44 4.39 -17.83 -2.57
CA GLU A 44 5.67 -18.09 -1.89
C GLU A 44 6.17 -16.91 -1.06
N ALA A 45 5.87 -15.67 -1.47
CA ALA A 45 6.24 -14.50 -0.68
C ALA A 45 5.59 -14.49 0.71
N VAL A 46 4.48 -15.20 0.91
CA VAL A 46 3.76 -15.26 2.19
C VAL A 46 4.04 -16.56 2.95
N PHE A 47 3.91 -17.73 2.30
CA PHE A 47 4.14 -19.02 2.99
C PHE A 47 5.62 -19.43 3.04
N GLY A 48 6.50 -18.69 2.36
CA GLY A 48 7.94 -18.94 2.35
C GLY A 48 8.32 -20.30 1.73
N GLN A 49 9.29 -20.98 2.35
CA GLN A 49 9.72 -22.31 1.91
C GLN A 49 8.99 -23.48 2.58
N ALA A 50 7.92 -23.21 3.34
CA ALA A 50 7.25 -24.22 4.16
C ALA A 50 6.81 -25.45 3.37
N GLU A 51 6.98 -26.63 3.97
CA GLU A 51 6.54 -27.90 3.40
C GLU A 51 5.02 -28.07 3.56
N VAL A 52 4.22 -27.34 2.80
CA VAL A 52 2.76 -27.42 2.89
C VAL A 52 2.17 -28.62 2.14
N SER A 53 1.03 -29.12 2.61
CA SER A 53 0.27 -30.15 1.90
C SER A 53 -0.24 -29.64 0.55
N ARG A 54 -0.58 -30.54 -0.39
CA ARG A 54 -1.19 -30.15 -1.68
C ARG A 54 -2.46 -29.30 -1.49
N ALA A 55 -3.31 -29.68 -0.54
CA ALA A 55 -4.57 -29.00 -0.26
C ALA A 55 -4.32 -27.57 0.23
N GLU A 56 -3.38 -27.41 1.15
CA GLU A 56 -2.97 -26.12 1.69
C GLU A 56 -2.24 -25.25 0.66
N PHE A 57 -1.38 -25.84 -0.17
CA PHE A 57 -0.79 -25.14 -1.31
C PHE A 57 -1.86 -24.59 -2.25
N GLY A 58 -2.97 -25.30 -2.44
CA GLY A 58 -4.15 -24.80 -3.14
C GLY A 58 -4.74 -23.53 -2.52
N SER A 59 -4.86 -23.48 -1.19
CA SER A 59 -5.31 -22.27 -0.49
C SER A 59 -4.38 -21.08 -0.75
N TRP A 60 -3.07 -21.29 -0.69
CA TRP A 60 -2.07 -20.24 -0.95
C TRP A 60 -2.11 -19.72 -2.40
N LEU A 61 -2.24 -20.63 -3.38
CA LEU A 61 -2.42 -20.25 -4.78
C LEU A 61 -3.74 -19.50 -5.01
N HIS A 62 -4.81 -19.92 -4.34
CA HIS A 62 -6.11 -19.24 -4.41
C HIS A 62 -6.02 -17.83 -3.82
N PHE A 63 -5.41 -17.67 -2.64
CA PHE A 63 -5.13 -16.37 -2.03
C PHE A 63 -4.33 -15.47 -2.97
N ALA A 64 -3.19 -15.95 -3.46
CA ALA A 64 -2.33 -15.16 -4.34
C ALA A 64 -3.05 -14.72 -5.62
N ALA A 65 -3.86 -15.59 -6.23
CA ALA A 65 -4.69 -15.24 -7.38
C ALA A 65 -5.72 -14.15 -7.05
N LYS A 66 -6.36 -14.20 -5.88
CA LYS A 66 -7.29 -13.17 -5.43
C LYS A 66 -6.60 -11.83 -5.17
N VAL A 67 -5.42 -11.85 -4.52
CA VAL A 67 -4.60 -10.65 -4.28
C VAL A 67 -4.22 -9.95 -5.59
N LEU A 68 -3.86 -10.73 -6.61
CA LEU A 68 -3.44 -10.21 -7.91
C LEU A 68 -4.63 -9.85 -8.83
N GLY A 69 -5.88 -10.06 -8.40
CA GLY A 69 -7.08 -9.82 -9.20
C GLY A 69 -7.34 -10.85 -10.30
N HIS A 70 -6.69 -12.01 -10.26
CA HIS A 70 -6.85 -13.10 -11.23
C HIS A 70 -7.99 -14.05 -10.84
N ASP A 71 -9.22 -13.53 -10.70
CA ASP A 71 -10.39 -14.28 -10.22
C ASP A 71 -10.66 -15.57 -11.02
N ALA A 72 -10.53 -15.50 -12.35
CA ALA A 72 -10.72 -16.67 -13.20
C ALA A 72 -9.67 -17.78 -12.93
N TYR A 73 -8.46 -17.41 -12.53
CA TYR A 73 -7.42 -18.36 -12.15
C TYR A 73 -7.68 -18.93 -10.74
N ALA A 74 -8.14 -18.10 -9.80
CA ALA A 74 -8.55 -18.53 -8.46
C ALA A 74 -9.66 -19.60 -8.52
N GLU A 75 -10.68 -19.40 -9.37
CA GLU A 75 -11.74 -20.39 -9.58
C GLU A 75 -11.22 -21.71 -10.17
N GLN A 76 -10.22 -21.65 -11.05
CA GLN A 76 -9.58 -22.86 -11.58
C GLN A 76 -8.76 -23.60 -10.52
N VAL A 77 -8.07 -22.89 -9.62
CA VAL A 77 -7.41 -23.49 -8.45
C VAL A 77 -8.46 -24.19 -7.58
N ALA A 78 -9.58 -23.51 -7.28
CA ALA A 78 -10.63 -24.06 -6.44
C ALA A 78 -11.32 -25.30 -7.04
N ALA A 79 -11.44 -25.35 -8.36
CA ALA A 79 -11.95 -26.52 -9.07
C ALA A 79 -10.94 -27.68 -9.09
N ALA A 80 -9.64 -27.38 -9.18
CA ALA A 80 -8.56 -28.37 -9.21
C ALA A 80 -8.25 -28.98 -7.84
N GLU A 81 -8.52 -28.25 -6.75
CA GLU A 81 -8.36 -28.72 -5.38
C GLU A 81 -9.59 -28.37 -4.51
N PRO A 82 -10.68 -29.15 -4.57
CA PRO A 82 -11.85 -28.92 -3.73
C PRO A 82 -11.57 -29.09 -2.23
N GLY A 83 -10.49 -29.81 -1.87
CA GLY A 83 -10.07 -30.09 -0.51
C GLY A 83 -9.27 -28.99 0.18
N MET A 84 -9.15 -27.79 -0.42
CA MET A 84 -8.49 -26.65 0.22
C MET A 84 -9.07 -26.40 1.63
N PRO A 85 -8.22 -26.24 2.66
CA PRO A 85 -8.67 -26.02 4.04
C PRO A 85 -9.43 -24.70 4.24
N TRP A 86 -9.15 -23.69 3.40
CA TRP A 86 -9.79 -22.38 3.43
C TRP A 86 -9.76 -21.74 2.05
N ARG A 87 -10.60 -20.73 1.83
CA ARG A 87 -10.70 -19.97 0.58
C ARG A 87 -10.74 -18.48 0.87
N THR A 88 -10.02 -17.71 0.08
CA THR A 88 -10.08 -16.24 0.16
C THR A 88 -11.40 -15.73 -0.43
N VAL A 89 -12.22 -15.07 0.37
CA VAL A 89 -13.44 -14.40 -0.09
C VAL A 89 -13.06 -13.14 -0.88
N TRP A 90 -12.25 -12.30 -0.27
CA TRP A 90 -11.66 -11.10 -0.85
C TRP A 90 -10.35 -10.75 -0.13
N ALA A 91 -9.47 -9.99 -0.78
CA ALA A 91 -8.21 -9.52 -0.19
C ALA A 91 -7.84 -8.14 -0.72
N TRP A 92 -7.43 -7.26 0.16
CA TRP A 92 -6.69 -6.03 -0.12
C TRP A 92 -5.30 -6.18 0.46
N TRP A 93 -4.42 -6.79 -0.32
CA TRP A 93 -3.11 -7.22 0.13
C TRP A 93 -2.06 -6.69 -0.83
N ARG A 94 -0.93 -6.20 -0.32
CA ARG A 94 0.17 -5.68 -1.14
C ARG A 94 0.77 -6.81 -1.98
N PRO A 95 0.72 -6.75 -3.32
CA PRO A 95 1.45 -7.73 -4.12
C PRO A 95 2.96 -7.54 -3.96
N VAL A 96 3.70 -8.65 -3.91
CA VAL A 96 5.16 -8.68 -3.83
C VAL A 96 5.75 -7.97 -5.05
N GLY A 97 6.67 -7.02 -4.85
CA GLY A 97 7.27 -6.25 -5.96
C GLY A 97 6.35 -5.21 -6.62
N ALA A 98 5.08 -5.10 -6.22
CA ALA A 98 4.20 -4.01 -6.70
C ALA A 98 4.42 -2.71 -5.90
N PHE A 99 4.93 -2.82 -4.66
CA PHE A 99 5.20 -1.70 -3.75
C PHE A 99 3.99 -0.77 -3.57
N ARG A 100 2.78 -1.35 -3.47
CA ARG A 100 1.53 -0.62 -3.28
C ARG A 100 0.67 -1.38 -2.26
N ALA A 101 0.66 -0.93 -1.01
CA ALA A 101 -0.30 -1.39 0.00
C ALA A 101 -1.46 -0.40 0.04
N GLU A 102 -2.65 -0.82 -0.35
CA GLU A 102 -3.86 -0.01 -0.25
C GLU A 102 -5.00 -0.90 0.30
N PRO A 103 -5.39 -0.77 1.57
CA PRO A 103 -4.85 0.16 2.57
C PRO A 103 -3.41 -0.19 2.98
N ASN A 104 -2.64 0.81 3.40
CA ASN A 104 -1.34 0.61 4.03
C ASN A 104 -1.54 0.58 5.55
N LEU A 105 -1.21 -0.55 6.17
CA LEU A 105 -1.38 -0.80 7.60
C LEU A 105 -0.08 -0.81 8.39
N SER A 106 1.01 -0.33 7.81
CA SER A 106 2.26 -0.20 8.56
C SER A 106 2.11 0.83 9.69
N GLY A 107 2.78 0.55 10.81
CA GLY A 107 2.69 1.34 12.03
C GLY A 107 1.53 0.90 12.92
N ASP A 108 1.01 1.83 13.70
CA ASP A 108 -0.18 1.59 14.52
C ASP A 108 -1.41 1.53 13.62
N ALA A 109 -2.05 0.38 13.52
CA ALA A 109 -3.18 0.14 12.63
C ALA A 109 -4.25 -0.74 13.30
N CYS A 110 -5.49 -0.53 12.89
CA CYS A 110 -6.65 -1.25 13.43
C CYS A 110 -7.62 -1.65 12.31
N ALA A 111 -8.32 -2.75 12.52
CA ALA A 111 -9.31 -3.32 11.63
C ALA A 111 -10.55 -3.71 12.44
N ASP A 112 -11.54 -2.81 12.48
CA ASP A 112 -12.70 -2.91 13.37
C ASP A 112 -13.97 -3.23 12.58
N VAL A 113 -14.76 -4.18 13.09
CA VAL A 113 -16.02 -4.57 12.46
C VAL A 113 -17.17 -3.75 13.03
N PHE A 114 -18.01 -3.22 12.16
CA PHE A 114 -19.16 -2.39 12.49
C PHE A 114 -20.43 -3.03 11.96
N ASP A 115 -21.40 -3.28 12.84
CA ASP A 115 -22.70 -3.87 12.49
C ASP A 115 -23.80 -2.84 12.37
N GLY A 116 -24.64 -3.02 11.36
CA GLY A 116 -25.68 -2.07 10.99
C GLY A 116 -27.01 -2.72 10.58
N PRO A 117 -27.96 -1.89 10.12
CA PRO A 117 -29.30 -2.33 9.81
C PRO A 117 -29.34 -3.38 8.69
N GLY A 118 -30.25 -4.34 8.83
CA GLY A 118 -30.44 -5.40 7.84
C GLY A 118 -29.35 -6.47 7.81
N GLY A 119 -28.54 -6.59 8.88
CA GLY A 119 -27.46 -7.57 8.98
C GLY A 119 -26.27 -7.23 8.08
N ARG A 120 -26.12 -5.96 7.69
CA ARG A 120 -24.95 -5.48 6.97
C ARG A 120 -23.84 -5.18 7.97
N SER A 121 -22.62 -5.54 7.61
CA SER A 121 -21.43 -5.23 8.38
C SER A 121 -20.43 -4.49 7.50
N LEU A 122 -19.79 -3.49 8.08
CA LEU A 122 -18.68 -2.77 7.48
C LEU A 122 -17.39 -3.09 8.23
N LEU A 123 -16.27 -3.00 7.54
CA LEU A 123 -14.94 -3.01 8.12
C LEU A 123 -14.38 -1.60 8.06
N LYS A 124 -14.03 -1.04 9.22
CA LYS A 124 -13.25 0.18 9.33
C LYS A 124 -11.79 -0.18 9.45
N VAL A 125 -10.95 0.47 8.66
CA VAL A 125 -9.51 0.29 8.70
C VAL A 125 -8.86 1.64 8.91
N SER A 126 -7.99 1.74 9.91
CA SER A 126 -7.22 2.94 10.21
C SER A 126 -5.75 2.59 10.36
N SER A 127 -4.86 3.49 9.95
CA SER A 127 -3.44 3.41 10.27
C SER A 127 -2.88 4.78 10.61
N LEU A 128 -1.76 4.79 11.33
CA LEU A 128 -1.09 6.01 11.81
C LEU A 128 -0.87 7.03 10.68
N TRP A 129 -0.49 6.52 9.50
CA TRP A 129 -0.06 7.37 8.40
C TRP A 129 -1.18 7.62 7.39
N THR A 130 -2.17 6.75 7.24
CA THR A 130 -3.15 6.87 6.15
C THR A 130 -4.55 7.23 6.64
N ALA A 131 -5.34 7.83 5.75
CA ALA A 131 -6.73 8.13 6.05
C ALA A 131 -7.52 6.83 6.29
N GLU A 132 -8.51 6.94 7.18
CA GLU A 132 -9.43 5.83 7.45
C GLU A 132 -10.14 5.38 6.17
N ARG A 133 -10.30 4.07 6.00
CA ARG A 133 -11.04 3.46 4.89
C ARG A 133 -12.13 2.54 5.43
N TRP A 134 -13.22 2.46 4.67
CA TRP A 134 -14.35 1.61 4.98
C TRP A 134 -14.59 0.62 3.86
N PHE A 135 -14.92 -0.61 4.21
CA PHE A 135 -15.20 -1.69 3.27
C PHE A 135 -16.50 -2.38 3.65
N ASP A 136 -17.23 -2.85 2.64
CA ASP A 136 -18.29 -3.83 2.84
C ASP A 136 -17.67 -5.16 3.27
N LEU A 137 -17.98 -5.65 4.47
CA LEU A 137 -17.30 -6.83 5.05
C LEU A 137 -17.52 -8.10 4.21
N ALA A 138 -18.65 -8.21 3.52
CA ALA A 138 -19.00 -9.41 2.76
C ALA A 138 -18.26 -9.48 1.41
N THR A 139 -17.95 -8.34 0.81
CA THR A 139 -17.42 -8.25 -0.56
C THR A 139 -16.02 -7.65 -0.65
N GLY A 140 -15.58 -6.92 0.38
CA GLY A 140 -14.37 -6.12 0.36
C GLY A 140 -14.50 -4.85 -0.50
N GLU A 141 -15.68 -4.51 -1.01
CA GLU A 141 -15.84 -3.29 -1.81
C GLU A 141 -15.65 -2.03 -0.94
N PRO A 142 -14.91 -1.00 -1.40
CA PRO A 142 -14.78 0.26 -0.69
C PRO A 142 -16.15 0.94 -0.52
N ARG A 143 -16.36 1.54 0.65
CA ARG A 143 -17.56 2.28 1.01
C ARG A 143 -17.17 3.65 1.56
N PRO A 144 -18.01 4.68 1.40
CA PRO A 144 -17.85 5.92 2.15
C PRO A 144 -18.04 5.65 3.65
N SER A 145 -17.48 6.53 4.48
CA SER A 145 -17.73 6.50 5.92
C SER A 145 -19.23 6.61 6.21
N PRO A 146 -19.80 5.76 7.09
CA PRO A 146 -21.21 5.80 7.42
C PRO A 146 -21.57 7.04 8.25
N ALA A 147 -22.86 7.39 8.27
CA ALA A 147 -23.31 8.48 9.14
C ALA A 147 -23.15 8.09 10.62
N ALA A 148 -22.87 9.09 11.47
CA ALA A 148 -22.70 8.85 12.90
C ALA A 148 -23.93 8.16 13.51
N GLY A 149 -23.70 7.02 14.19
CA GLY A 149 -24.74 6.21 14.83
C GLY A 149 -25.52 5.27 13.91
N GLU A 150 -25.19 5.21 12.61
CA GLU A 150 -25.80 4.25 11.67
C GLU A 150 -25.32 2.81 11.91
N PHE A 151 -24.03 2.67 12.23
CA PHE A 151 -23.39 1.41 12.57
C PHE A 151 -22.81 1.46 13.98
N THR A 152 -22.73 0.29 14.62
CA THR A 152 -22.16 0.13 15.96
C THR A 152 -20.97 -0.81 15.88
N GLU A 153 -19.87 -0.45 16.53
CA GLU A 153 -18.68 -1.29 16.63
C GLU A 153 -19.03 -2.61 17.32
N ARG A 154 -18.55 -3.72 16.75
CA ARG A 154 -18.73 -5.06 17.30
C ARG A 154 -17.72 -5.26 18.42
N THR A 155 -18.21 -5.24 19.65
CA THR A 155 -17.39 -5.45 20.86
C THR A 155 -17.48 -6.87 21.41
N GLU A 156 -18.37 -7.70 20.88
CA GLU A 156 -18.51 -9.11 21.31
C GLU A 156 -17.46 -9.96 20.59
N GLU A 157 -16.56 -10.59 21.35
CA GLU A 157 -15.77 -11.72 20.84
C GLU A 157 -16.73 -12.79 20.35
N ALA A 158 -16.52 -13.33 19.13
CA ALA A 158 -17.31 -14.46 18.67
C ALA A 158 -17.27 -15.58 19.72
N GLY A 159 -18.39 -16.27 19.91
CA GLY A 159 -18.53 -17.24 20.99
C GLY A 159 -17.35 -18.22 21.04
N GLN A 160 -16.82 -18.44 22.25
CA GLN A 160 -15.66 -19.30 22.59
C GLN A 160 -15.73 -20.75 22.05
N ASP A 161 -16.82 -21.12 21.39
CA ASP A 161 -17.11 -22.45 20.86
C ASP A 161 -16.94 -22.56 19.33
N GLU A 162 -16.66 -21.47 18.60
CA GLU A 162 -16.33 -21.57 17.16
C GLU A 162 -14.89 -22.10 16.98
N PRO A 163 -14.67 -23.14 16.15
CA PRO A 163 -13.32 -23.67 16.00
C PRO A 163 -12.46 -22.68 15.21
N LEU A 164 -11.27 -22.41 15.71
CA LEU A 164 -10.31 -21.47 15.13
C LEU A 164 -9.82 -21.93 13.75
N LEU A 165 -9.36 -20.98 12.94
CA LEU A 165 -8.71 -21.29 11.65
C LEU A 165 -7.32 -21.89 11.87
N PHE A 166 -6.53 -21.27 12.74
CA PHE A 166 -5.21 -21.72 13.19
C PHE A 166 -5.31 -22.07 14.68
N ASP A 167 -4.57 -23.09 15.11
CA ASP A 167 -4.52 -23.44 16.54
C ASP A 167 -3.76 -22.34 17.30
N PRO A 168 -4.11 -21.95 18.53
CA PRO A 168 -3.33 -20.96 19.27
C PRO A 168 -2.01 -21.54 19.79
N ASP A 169 -1.86 -22.86 19.83
CA ASP A 169 -0.60 -23.53 20.15
C ASP A 169 0.19 -23.78 18.85
N GLU A 170 1.27 -23.02 18.65
CA GLU A 170 2.18 -23.13 17.48
C GLU A 170 2.67 -24.57 17.27
N ASP A 171 2.94 -25.30 18.35
CA ASP A 171 3.39 -26.70 18.31
C ASP A 171 2.28 -27.66 17.82
N ALA A 172 1.03 -27.19 17.83
CA ALA A 172 -0.16 -27.94 17.41
C ALA A 172 -0.71 -27.50 16.05
N TRP A 173 -0.06 -26.55 15.35
CA TRP A 173 -0.48 -26.08 14.05
C TRP A 173 -0.58 -27.21 13.02
N ALA A 174 -1.81 -27.47 12.60
CA ALA A 174 -2.09 -28.42 11.52
C ALA A 174 -1.94 -27.79 10.13
N LEU A 175 -1.96 -26.45 10.05
CA LEU A 175 -1.74 -25.65 8.86
C LEU A 175 -0.60 -24.67 9.15
N HIS A 176 0.21 -24.34 8.15
CA HIS A 176 1.16 -23.25 8.23
C HIS A 176 0.40 -21.92 8.44
N CYS A 177 0.67 -21.27 9.55
CA CYS A 177 0.23 -19.92 9.84
C CYS A 177 1.44 -18.99 9.70
N PRO A 178 1.40 -17.98 8.80
CA PRO A 178 2.35 -16.89 8.86
C PRO A 178 2.27 -16.26 10.26
N GLY A 179 3.40 -15.95 10.90
CA GLY A 179 3.39 -15.44 12.29
C GLY A 179 2.64 -14.11 12.47
N THR A 180 2.33 -13.39 11.40
CA THR A 180 1.47 -12.19 11.45
C THR A 180 -0.03 -12.49 11.33
N TRP A 181 -0.41 -13.76 11.19
CA TRP A 181 -1.80 -14.24 11.04
C TRP A 181 -2.28 -15.00 12.27
N GLU A 182 -1.51 -14.99 13.36
CA GLU A 182 -1.73 -15.80 14.57
C GLU A 182 -3.06 -15.49 15.30
N GLU A 183 -3.59 -14.28 15.14
CA GLU A 183 -4.81 -13.82 15.81
C GLU A 183 -5.90 -13.42 14.79
N PRO A 184 -6.50 -14.37 14.04
CA PRO A 184 -7.58 -14.06 13.11
C PRO A 184 -8.85 -13.65 13.87
N ILE A 185 -9.53 -12.60 13.40
CA ILE A 185 -10.80 -12.15 13.99
C ILE A 185 -11.95 -13.01 13.44
N PRO A 186 -12.64 -13.81 14.27
CA PRO A 186 -13.78 -14.61 13.83
C PRO A 186 -14.97 -13.71 13.48
N LEU A 187 -15.52 -13.91 12.29
CA LEU A 187 -16.68 -13.17 11.76
C LEU A 187 -17.99 -13.95 11.85
N GLY A 188 -17.94 -15.20 12.31
CA GLY A 188 -19.04 -16.15 12.32
C GLY A 188 -19.16 -16.95 11.02
N ALA A 189 -19.87 -18.08 11.09
CA ALA A 189 -20.13 -18.97 9.95
C ALA A 189 -18.85 -19.47 9.23
N GLY A 190 -17.77 -19.68 10.00
CA GLY A 190 -16.49 -20.17 9.48
C GLY A 190 -15.68 -19.13 8.71
N ARG A 191 -15.99 -17.83 8.87
CA ARG A 191 -15.24 -16.73 8.24
C ARG A 191 -14.32 -16.04 9.23
N PHE A 192 -13.17 -15.61 8.72
CA PHE A 192 -12.10 -15.01 9.52
C PHE A 192 -11.55 -13.79 8.78
N LEU A 193 -11.37 -12.68 9.50
CA LEU A 193 -10.66 -11.49 9.06
C LEU A 193 -9.21 -11.59 9.53
N LEU A 194 -8.28 -11.39 8.60
CA LEU A 194 -6.86 -11.29 8.89
C LEU A 194 -6.35 -9.93 8.44
N ALA A 195 -5.50 -9.31 9.27
CA ALA A 195 -4.95 -8.00 9.04
C ALA A 195 -3.49 -7.95 9.53
N GLU A 196 -2.60 -7.43 8.70
CA GLU A 196 -1.24 -7.05 9.10
C GLU A 196 -0.77 -5.86 8.26
N ALA A 197 0.47 -5.42 8.45
CA ALA A 197 1.05 -4.29 7.74
C ALA A 197 0.91 -4.37 6.19
N ARG A 198 0.93 -5.58 5.64
CA ARG A 198 0.84 -5.83 4.19
C ARG A 198 -0.59 -5.74 3.65
N GLY A 199 -1.61 -5.81 4.52
CA GLY A 199 -3.00 -5.62 4.12
C GLY A 199 -4.00 -6.43 4.93
N ILE A 200 -5.20 -6.54 4.37
CA ILE A 200 -6.36 -7.20 4.98
C ILE A 200 -6.98 -8.22 4.04
N LEU A 201 -7.59 -9.25 4.59
CA LEU A 201 -8.36 -10.22 3.81
C LEU A 201 -9.40 -10.93 4.66
N VAL A 202 -10.40 -11.49 3.99
CA VAL A 202 -11.34 -12.42 4.61
C VAL A 202 -11.20 -13.78 3.96
N VAL A 203 -11.05 -14.81 4.80
CA VAL A 203 -11.14 -16.21 4.37
C VAL A 203 -12.37 -16.89 4.91
N GLU A 204 -12.79 -17.94 4.23
CA GLU A 204 -13.83 -18.86 4.62
C GLU A 204 -13.23 -20.26 4.75
N ARG A 205 -13.44 -20.88 5.91
CA ARG A 205 -12.99 -22.23 6.20
C ARG A 205 -13.81 -23.27 5.44
N ASN A 206 -13.15 -24.34 5.03
CA ASN A 206 -13.82 -25.50 4.45
C ASN A 206 -14.31 -26.46 5.56
N GLU A 207 -15.58 -26.33 5.95
CA GLU A 207 -16.20 -27.15 7.01
C GLU A 207 -16.10 -28.66 6.76
N ALA A 208 -16.15 -29.10 5.50
CA ALA A 208 -16.07 -30.52 5.17
C ALA A 208 -14.68 -31.10 5.48
N VAL A 209 -13.63 -30.30 5.27
CA VAL A 209 -12.24 -30.68 5.58
C VAL A 209 -12.01 -30.61 7.09
N ALA A 210 -12.45 -29.53 7.74
CA ALA A 210 -12.35 -29.36 9.18
C ALA A 210 -13.01 -30.52 9.96
N ALA A 211 -14.17 -31.01 9.48
CA ALA A 211 -14.89 -32.13 10.10
C ALA A 211 -14.17 -33.49 9.97
N THR A 212 -13.33 -33.68 8.95
CA THR A 212 -12.58 -34.93 8.73
C THR A 212 -11.17 -34.91 9.31
N GLY A 213 -10.75 -33.76 9.85
CA GLY A 213 -9.38 -33.49 10.27
C GLY A 213 -8.61 -32.71 9.20
N TRP A 214 -7.76 -31.79 9.66
CA TRP A 214 -6.89 -31.01 8.80
C TRP A 214 -5.90 -31.90 8.03
N PRO A 215 -5.41 -31.46 6.86
CA PRO A 215 -4.32 -32.14 6.16
C PRO A 215 -3.11 -32.32 7.09
N THR A 216 -2.58 -33.53 7.20
CA THR A 216 -1.46 -33.83 8.11
C THR A 216 -0.10 -33.59 7.42
N GLY A 217 0.84 -32.97 8.16
CA GLY A 217 2.29 -33.07 7.92
C GLY A 217 2.97 -31.92 7.18
N GLY A 218 2.92 -30.68 7.68
CA GLY A 218 3.54 -29.58 6.93
C GLY A 218 3.65 -28.17 7.51
N ALA A 219 3.27 -27.92 8.76
CA ALA A 219 3.49 -26.59 9.36
C ALA A 219 4.97 -26.43 9.74
N ASP A 220 5.83 -26.19 8.75
CA ASP A 220 7.16 -25.64 9.01
C ASP A 220 7.02 -24.13 9.18
N THR A 221 7.19 -23.64 10.41
CA THR A 221 7.15 -22.23 10.76
C THR A 221 8.51 -21.54 10.57
N GLY A 222 9.59 -22.30 10.38
CA GLY A 222 10.95 -21.78 10.32
C GLY A 222 11.34 -21.14 8.99
N SER A 223 10.52 -21.28 7.94
CA SER A 223 10.87 -20.93 6.56
C SER A 223 10.16 -19.70 6.01
N TRP A 224 9.39 -18.99 6.84
CA TRP A 224 8.73 -17.73 6.46
C TRP A 224 9.68 -16.56 6.24
N ASP A 225 10.91 -16.59 6.79
CA ASP A 225 11.96 -15.59 6.58
C ASP A 225 12.84 -15.89 5.35
N GLU A 226 12.66 -17.05 4.72
CA GLU A 226 13.50 -17.51 3.62
C GLU A 226 12.84 -17.27 2.26
N SER A 227 13.52 -16.50 1.40
CA SER A 227 13.09 -16.29 0.01
C SER A 227 13.56 -17.43 -0.90
N ALA A 228 12.70 -17.87 -1.84
CA ALA A 228 13.06 -18.83 -2.88
C ALA A 228 13.51 -18.17 -4.21
N GLY A 229 13.44 -16.83 -4.34
CA GLY A 229 13.82 -16.13 -5.57
C GLY A 229 13.47 -14.63 -5.59
N GLU A 230 13.91 -13.93 -6.64
CA GLU A 230 13.59 -12.51 -6.82
C GLU A 230 12.07 -12.32 -7.02
N PRO A 231 11.42 -11.40 -6.27
CA PRO A 231 10.03 -11.04 -6.48
C PRO A 231 9.72 -10.74 -7.94
N TRP A 232 8.57 -11.21 -8.42
CA TRP A 232 8.13 -11.00 -9.79
C TRP A 232 6.69 -10.51 -9.82
N PHE A 233 6.50 -9.30 -10.34
CA PHE A 233 5.21 -8.67 -10.59
C PHE A 233 5.15 -8.27 -12.06
N ALA A 234 4.07 -8.61 -12.75
CA ALA A 234 3.94 -8.36 -14.19
C ALA A 234 3.42 -6.94 -14.50
N GLY A 235 2.94 -6.21 -13.48
CA GLY A 235 2.41 -4.86 -13.66
C GLY A 235 3.46 -3.82 -14.05
N PRO A 236 3.03 -2.67 -14.58
CA PRO A 236 3.94 -1.62 -15.01
C PRO A 236 4.76 -1.09 -13.83
N ALA A 237 6.04 -0.81 -14.06
CA ALA A 237 6.85 -0.05 -13.12
C ALA A 237 6.16 1.29 -12.85
N PRO A 238 5.81 1.61 -11.58
CA PRO A 238 5.08 2.84 -11.24
C PRO A 238 5.77 4.12 -11.75
N GLY A 239 7.11 4.15 -11.76
CA GLY A 239 7.94 5.25 -12.24
C GLY A 239 7.80 5.56 -13.74
N GLY A 240 7.28 4.62 -14.54
CA GLY A 240 7.15 4.81 -15.99
C GLY A 240 5.83 5.47 -16.44
N THR A 241 4.84 5.58 -15.54
CA THR A 241 3.49 6.01 -15.92
C THR A 241 3.23 7.45 -15.41
N PRO A 242 2.64 8.35 -16.21
CA PRO A 242 2.20 9.67 -15.72
C PRO A 242 1.19 9.56 -14.57
N LEU A 243 0.99 10.66 -13.84
CA LEU A 243 -0.12 10.73 -12.87
C LEU A 243 -1.46 10.83 -13.60
N ASP A 244 -2.44 10.07 -13.11
CA ASP A 244 -3.85 10.26 -13.41
C ASP A 244 -4.67 10.35 -12.11
N ALA A 245 -5.92 10.77 -12.24
CA ALA A 245 -6.83 10.93 -11.13
C ALA A 245 -6.95 9.65 -10.27
N ALA A 246 -7.09 8.50 -10.92
CA ALA A 246 -7.27 7.23 -10.23
C ALA A 246 -6.03 6.84 -9.41
N ARG A 247 -4.83 7.09 -9.94
CA ARG A 247 -3.56 6.82 -9.27
C ARG A 247 -3.35 7.69 -8.03
N VAL A 248 -3.65 8.99 -8.12
CA VAL A 248 -3.55 9.89 -6.96
C VAL A 248 -4.58 9.50 -5.91
N GLU A 249 -5.83 9.24 -6.30
CA GLU A 249 -6.88 8.84 -5.38
C GLU A 249 -6.65 7.48 -4.73
N ALA A 250 -6.03 6.54 -5.45
CA ALA A 250 -5.62 5.24 -4.90
C ALA A 250 -4.68 5.44 -3.71
N VAL A 251 -3.65 6.27 -3.87
CA VAL A 251 -2.61 6.49 -2.86
C VAL A 251 -3.09 7.39 -1.71
N PHE A 252 -3.70 8.52 -2.03
CA PHE A 252 -4.05 9.55 -1.04
C PHE A 252 -5.48 9.45 -0.53
N GLY A 253 -6.38 8.83 -1.29
CA GLY A 253 -7.82 8.84 -1.04
C GLY A 253 -8.52 9.97 -1.80
N ALA A 254 -9.75 9.72 -2.26
CA ALA A 254 -10.56 10.70 -2.97
C ALA A 254 -10.84 11.96 -2.15
N ASP A 255 -11.18 11.80 -0.87
CA ASP A 255 -11.47 12.92 0.05
C ASP A 255 -10.22 13.73 0.45
N CYS A 256 -9.04 13.20 0.17
CA CYS A 256 -7.74 13.82 0.42
C CYS A 256 -7.07 14.30 -0.87
N THR A 257 -7.80 14.34 -1.99
CA THR A 257 -7.30 14.83 -3.29
C THR A 257 -8.06 16.08 -3.70
N VAL A 258 -7.38 17.22 -3.78
CA VAL A 258 -7.98 18.51 -4.16
C VAL A 258 -7.85 18.73 -5.66
N ARG A 259 -8.98 19.02 -6.31
CA ARG A 259 -9.03 19.52 -7.69
C ARG A 259 -9.57 20.93 -7.70
N VAL A 260 -8.83 21.85 -8.30
CA VAL A 260 -9.25 23.26 -8.42
C VAL A 260 -9.80 23.50 -9.81
N PRO A 261 -11.04 23.98 -9.96
CA PRO A 261 -11.59 24.38 -11.25
C PRO A 261 -10.70 25.41 -11.97
N ASP A 262 -10.57 25.30 -13.30
CA ASP A 262 -9.67 26.16 -14.08
C ASP A 262 -9.96 27.66 -13.91
N ALA A 263 -11.24 28.01 -13.70
CA ALA A 263 -11.70 29.37 -13.46
C ALA A 263 -11.28 29.96 -12.11
N LEU A 264 -10.90 29.12 -11.15
CA LEU A 264 -10.46 29.50 -9.80
C LEU A 264 -8.93 29.46 -9.66
N LEU A 265 -8.22 29.01 -10.70
CA LEU A 265 -6.75 29.05 -10.72
C LEU A 265 -6.25 30.50 -10.83
N PRO A 266 -5.14 30.86 -10.15
CA PRO A 266 -4.52 32.17 -10.29
C PRO A 266 -4.24 32.51 -11.75
N ALA A 267 -4.60 33.74 -12.17
CA ALA A 267 -4.35 34.21 -13.53
C ALA A 267 -2.86 34.20 -13.90
N ALA A 268 -1.97 34.34 -12.91
CA ALA A 268 -0.53 34.26 -13.09
C ALA A 268 -0.07 32.84 -13.51
N LEU A 269 -0.75 31.79 -13.05
CA LEU A 269 -0.42 30.39 -13.36
C LEU A 269 -0.72 30.11 -14.84
N THR A 270 0.30 30.23 -15.68
CA THR A 270 0.19 30.07 -17.15
C THR A 270 0.83 28.77 -17.63
N HIS A 271 1.57 28.07 -16.77
CA HIS A 271 2.15 26.77 -17.07
C HIS A 271 1.06 25.72 -17.30
N ARG A 272 0.82 25.36 -18.55
CA ARG A 272 -0.28 24.47 -18.96
C ARG A 272 -0.26 23.09 -18.29
N PRO A 273 0.87 22.36 -18.21
CA PRO A 273 0.93 21.07 -17.53
C PRO A 273 0.50 21.14 -16.07
N THR A 274 0.95 22.17 -15.32
CA THR A 274 0.53 22.35 -13.92
C THR A 274 -0.96 22.63 -13.80
N ARG A 275 -1.55 23.45 -14.69
CA ARG A 275 -3.00 23.69 -14.71
C ARG A 275 -3.77 22.38 -14.96
N GLU A 276 -3.33 21.59 -15.92
CA GLU A 276 -3.94 20.29 -16.26
C GLU A 276 -3.86 19.30 -15.10
N LEU A 277 -2.69 19.18 -14.47
CA LEU A 277 -2.51 18.38 -13.25
C LEU A 277 -3.50 18.79 -12.17
N ILE A 278 -3.58 20.07 -11.82
CA ILE A 278 -4.42 20.55 -10.70
C ILE A 278 -5.93 20.41 -11.01
N THR A 279 -6.32 20.61 -12.26
CA THR A 279 -7.75 20.61 -12.65
C THR A 279 -8.30 19.20 -12.90
N THR A 280 -7.47 18.27 -13.40
CA THR A 280 -7.91 16.94 -13.85
C THR A 280 -7.44 15.83 -12.94
N VAL A 281 -6.17 15.85 -12.51
CA VAL A 281 -5.56 14.80 -11.69
C VAL A 281 -5.80 15.08 -10.22
N GLY A 282 -5.48 16.29 -9.77
CA GLY A 282 -5.57 16.76 -8.39
C GLY A 282 -4.23 16.77 -7.65
N LEU A 283 -4.22 17.40 -6.48
CA LEU A 283 -3.08 17.48 -5.56
C LEU A 283 -3.43 16.83 -4.21
N PRO A 284 -2.47 16.20 -3.51
CA PRO A 284 -2.72 15.68 -2.18
C PRO A 284 -2.99 16.84 -1.21
N ARG A 285 -4.13 16.80 -0.52
CA ARG A 285 -4.51 17.79 0.50
C ARG A 285 -3.55 17.76 1.68
N HIS A 286 -3.14 16.55 2.07
CA HIS A 286 -2.23 16.29 3.16
C HIS A 286 -1.37 15.06 2.86
N TRP A 287 -0.12 15.10 3.28
CA TRP A 287 0.80 13.97 3.26
C TRP A 287 1.59 13.96 4.57
N ALA A 288 1.91 12.78 5.10
CA ALA A 288 2.74 12.64 6.28
C ALA A 288 3.48 11.31 6.28
N ALA A 289 4.70 11.33 6.80
CA ALA A 289 5.51 10.17 7.12
C ALA A 289 6.55 10.57 8.17
N GLY A 290 6.74 9.75 9.20
CA GLY A 290 7.71 10.02 10.25
C GLY A 290 7.43 11.34 10.99
N VAL A 291 8.45 12.18 11.12
CA VAL A 291 8.32 13.54 11.71
C VAL A 291 7.97 14.61 10.69
N THR A 292 7.65 14.22 9.44
CA THR A 292 7.39 15.16 8.34
C THR A 292 5.93 15.14 7.90
N SER A 293 5.38 16.30 7.61
CA SER A 293 4.06 16.43 7.00
C SER A 293 4.02 17.56 5.99
N PHE A 294 3.13 17.47 5.02
CA PHE A 294 2.83 18.50 4.03
C PHE A 294 1.33 18.77 4.04
N ALA A 295 0.96 20.04 4.09
CA ALA A 295 -0.41 20.51 3.95
C ALA A 295 -0.54 21.44 2.74
N LEU A 296 -1.50 21.13 1.86
CA LEU A 296 -1.81 21.95 0.71
C LEU A 296 -2.52 23.24 1.15
N ALA A 297 -2.09 24.39 0.63
CA ALA A 297 -2.72 25.68 0.92
C ALA A 297 -3.95 25.98 0.03
N TRP A 298 -4.38 25.02 -0.77
CA TRP A 298 -5.41 25.18 -1.80
C TRP A 298 -6.58 24.25 -1.50
N THR A 299 -7.80 24.73 -1.74
CA THR A 299 -9.04 23.96 -1.63
C THR A 299 -9.72 23.89 -2.99
N GLU A 300 -10.87 23.20 -3.06
CA GLU A 300 -11.72 23.16 -4.25
C GLU A 300 -12.23 24.56 -4.66
N GLU A 301 -12.16 25.54 -3.75
CA GLU A 301 -12.50 26.94 -3.97
C GLU A 301 -11.31 27.79 -4.47
N GLY A 302 -10.12 27.20 -4.57
CA GLY A 302 -8.89 27.86 -5.01
C GLY A 302 -7.83 28.00 -3.91
N PRO A 303 -6.74 28.72 -4.20
CA PRO A 303 -5.70 29.04 -3.21
C PRO A 303 -6.31 29.82 -2.04
N GLN A 304 -6.00 29.41 -0.82
CA GLN A 304 -6.41 30.12 0.38
C GLN A 304 -5.40 31.24 0.67
N GLU A 305 -5.90 32.39 1.08
CA GLU A 305 -5.06 33.38 1.75
C GLU A 305 -4.74 32.86 3.17
N PRO A 306 -3.51 33.06 3.67
CA PRO A 306 -3.20 32.73 5.06
C PRO A 306 -4.18 33.45 5.98
N GLN A 307 -4.97 32.72 6.78
CA GLN A 307 -5.90 33.39 7.69
C GLN A 307 -5.10 34.11 8.79
N PRO A 308 -5.45 35.36 9.14
CA PRO A 308 -4.86 36.05 10.28
C PRO A 308 -5.28 35.33 11.58
N GLY A 309 -4.49 34.35 11.99
CA GLY A 309 -4.75 33.46 13.13
C GLY A 309 -4.09 32.08 12.99
N ASP A 310 -3.82 31.62 11.77
CA ASP A 310 -3.09 30.36 11.50
C ASP A 310 -1.57 30.55 11.57
N ALA A 311 -1.10 31.80 11.58
CA ALA A 311 0.24 32.11 12.03
C ALA A 311 0.35 31.78 13.53
N ARG A 312 1.11 30.73 13.86
CA ARG A 312 1.74 30.66 15.19
C ARG A 312 2.44 31.99 15.45
N PRO A 313 2.62 32.42 16.71
CA PRO A 313 3.18 33.74 17.06
C PRO A 313 4.55 34.09 16.43
N GLU A 314 5.20 33.12 15.77
CA GLU A 314 6.53 33.20 15.16
C GLU A 314 6.50 32.96 13.62
N GLY A 315 5.33 32.78 13.00
CA GLY A 315 5.20 32.68 11.53
C GLY A 315 5.26 34.05 10.84
N PRO A 316 5.69 34.12 9.57
CA PRO A 316 5.90 35.40 8.90
C PRO A 316 4.58 36.15 8.64
N GLU A 317 4.68 37.49 8.61
CA GLU A 317 3.53 38.39 8.42
C GLU A 317 2.75 38.08 7.13
N PRO A 318 1.43 38.30 7.10
CA PRO A 318 0.53 37.91 5.99
C PRO A 318 0.83 38.53 4.61
N ASP A 319 1.82 39.42 4.49
CA ASP A 319 2.25 40.10 3.27
C ASP A 319 3.62 39.61 2.75
N VAL A 320 3.96 38.32 2.89
CA VAL A 320 5.20 37.80 2.26
C VAL A 320 5.03 37.77 0.73
N ASP A 321 5.59 38.77 0.06
CA ASP A 321 5.76 38.75 -1.39
C ASP A 321 6.84 37.72 -1.77
N PHE A 322 6.41 36.56 -2.27
CA PHE A 322 7.31 35.51 -2.78
C PHE A 322 7.92 35.82 -4.15
N GLY A 323 8.02 37.09 -4.53
CA GLY A 323 8.62 37.50 -5.80
C GLY A 323 7.84 37.00 -7.02
N GLY A 324 6.51 36.88 -6.89
CA GLY A 324 5.63 36.35 -7.94
C GLY A 324 5.50 34.84 -8.00
N LEU A 325 6.08 34.09 -7.06
CA LEU A 325 5.79 32.66 -6.85
C LEU A 325 4.46 32.49 -6.11
N LEU A 326 3.80 31.34 -6.33
CA LEU A 326 2.53 31.01 -5.67
C LEU A 326 2.79 30.07 -4.50
N HIS A 327 2.26 30.35 -3.32
CA HIS A 327 2.31 29.41 -2.19
C HIS A 327 1.45 28.19 -2.49
N LEU A 328 2.07 27.02 -2.59
CA LEU A 328 1.40 25.75 -2.88
C LEU A 328 0.96 25.05 -1.58
N GLY A 329 1.80 25.12 -0.55
CA GLY A 329 1.57 24.45 0.72
C GLY A 329 2.77 24.59 1.66
N THR A 330 2.71 23.89 2.79
CA THR A 330 3.72 24.00 3.84
C THR A 330 4.14 22.61 4.30
N PHE A 331 5.44 22.42 4.46
CA PHE A 331 6.01 21.30 5.19
C PHE A 331 6.20 21.65 6.67
N GLU A 332 5.84 20.72 7.54
CA GLU A 332 6.43 20.59 8.87
C GLU A 332 7.53 19.53 8.77
N LEU A 333 8.78 19.91 9.04
CA LEU A 333 9.99 19.06 8.91
C LEU A 333 10.48 18.54 10.28
N GLY A 334 9.58 18.55 11.28
CA GLY A 334 9.91 18.19 12.65
C GLY A 334 10.65 19.27 13.42
N TYR A 335 10.69 19.15 14.75
CA TYR A 335 11.44 20.04 15.66
C TYR A 335 11.22 21.56 15.46
N ALA A 336 10.01 21.96 15.04
CA ALA A 336 9.62 23.34 14.72
C ALA A 336 10.34 23.96 13.51
N ASP A 337 10.84 23.12 12.59
CA ASP A 337 11.32 23.54 11.27
C ASP A 337 10.17 23.48 10.26
N GLU A 338 9.84 24.62 9.65
CA GLU A 338 8.77 24.74 8.66
C GLU A 338 9.35 25.19 7.31
N GLY A 339 8.82 24.60 6.23
CA GLY A 339 9.22 24.91 4.86
C GLY A 339 8.03 25.31 3.99
N GLN A 340 8.05 26.49 3.39
CA GLN A 340 7.01 26.92 2.46
C GLN A 340 7.30 26.42 1.05
N VAL A 341 6.37 25.64 0.50
CA VAL A 341 6.45 25.12 -0.87
C VAL A 341 5.87 26.15 -1.83
N LEU A 342 6.69 26.60 -2.77
CA LEU A 342 6.37 27.63 -3.74
C LEU A 342 6.33 27.06 -5.16
N LEU A 343 5.36 27.50 -5.94
CA LEU A 343 5.14 27.12 -7.32
C LEU A 343 5.48 28.28 -8.26
N HIS A 344 6.35 28.03 -9.23
CA HIS A 344 6.67 28.99 -10.28
C HIS A 344 5.56 29.00 -11.35
N PRO A 345 4.81 30.11 -11.53
CA PRO A 345 3.58 30.11 -12.32
C PRO A 345 3.76 29.84 -13.82
N GLN A 346 4.94 30.13 -14.40
CA GLN A 346 5.20 29.98 -15.83
C GLN A 346 5.89 28.65 -16.20
N THR A 347 6.65 28.04 -15.30
CA THR A 347 7.46 26.85 -15.55
C THR A 347 6.95 25.61 -14.81
N GLY A 348 6.13 25.79 -13.77
CA GLY A 348 5.67 24.70 -12.93
C GLY A 348 6.71 24.22 -11.90
N ALA A 349 7.92 24.77 -11.92
CA ALA A 349 8.99 24.41 -11.00
C ALA A 349 8.57 24.65 -9.54
N VAL A 350 9.04 23.77 -8.66
CA VAL A 350 8.74 23.83 -7.24
C VAL A 350 10.00 24.23 -6.48
N SER A 351 9.86 25.22 -5.62
CA SER A 351 10.91 25.69 -4.72
C SER A 351 10.45 25.55 -3.27
N LEU A 352 11.40 25.47 -2.35
CA LEU A 352 11.14 25.52 -0.92
C LEU A 352 11.82 26.74 -0.32
N VAL A 353 11.18 27.37 0.67
CA VAL A 353 11.77 28.40 1.52
C VAL A 353 11.71 27.91 2.96
N ARG A 354 12.83 27.94 3.67
CA ARG A 354 12.93 27.67 5.11
C ARG A 354 13.29 28.95 5.87
N GLU A 355 13.06 28.97 7.18
CA GLU A 355 13.38 30.13 7.99
C GLU A 355 14.86 30.53 7.87
N GLY A 356 15.10 31.81 7.55
CA GLY A 356 16.46 32.34 7.40
C GLY A 356 17.14 32.00 6.07
N GLU A 357 16.49 31.25 5.19
CA GLU A 357 17.00 30.85 3.86
C GLU A 357 16.22 31.53 2.72
N GLY A 358 16.86 31.68 1.56
CA GLY A 358 16.17 32.08 0.33
C GLY A 358 15.48 30.90 -0.35
N PRO A 359 14.60 31.12 -1.33
CA PRO A 359 14.00 30.03 -2.10
C PRO A 359 15.08 29.23 -2.84
N PHE A 360 15.05 27.91 -2.68
CA PHE A 360 15.93 26.98 -3.40
C PHE A 360 15.12 25.98 -4.24
N PRO A 361 15.70 25.42 -5.32
CA PRO A 361 15.06 24.38 -6.12
C PRO A 361 14.69 23.16 -5.27
N PHE A 362 13.47 22.65 -5.45
CA PHE A 362 12.98 21.52 -4.67
C PHE A 362 12.45 20.38 -5.55
N ALA A 363 11.75 20.68 -6.64
CA ALA A 363 11.47 19.70 -7.69
C ALA A 363 11.39 20.40 -9.05
N ARG A 364 11.75 19.69 -10.13
CA ARG A 364 11.75 20.28 -11.48
C ARG A 364 10.39 20.80 -11.92
N ASP A 365 9.31 20.14 -11.50
CA ASP A 365 7.93 20.52 -11.77
C ASP A 365 6.94 19.98 -10.73
N THR A 366 5.68 20.45 -10.81
CA THR A 366 4.60 20.09 -9.87
C THR A 366 4.27 18.60 -9.93
N GLU A 367 4.35 17.96 -11.09
CA GLU A 367 4.07 16.53 -11.22
C GLU A 367 5.15 15.72 -10.49
N THR A 368 6.42 16.07 -10.69
CA THR A 368 7.56 15.40 -10.05
C THR A 368 7.49 15.54 -8.54
N PHE A 369 7.14 16.73 -8.01
CA PHE A 369 6.88 16.93 -6.59
C PHE A 369 5.82 15.96 -6.04
N VAL A 370 4.65 15.86 -6.70
CA VAL A 370 3.58 14.95 -6.27
C VAL A 370 4.02 13.49 -6.37
N ARG A 371 4.77 13.11 -7.42
CA ARG A 371 5.27 11.75 -7.62
C ARG A 371 6.29 11.34 -6.57
N LEU A 372 7.10 12.26 -6.04
CA LEU A 372 8.01 11.98 -4.92
C LEU A 372 7.22 11.70 -3.63
N LEU A 373 6.20 12.49 -3.32
CA LEU A 373 5.31 12.24 -2.17
C LEU A 373 4.55 10.90 -2.32
N GLU A 374 4.07 10.62 -3.53
CA GLU A 374 3.41 9.38 -3.90
C GLU A 374 4.35 8.17 -3.74
N ALA A 375 5.62 8.30 -4.18
CA ALA A 375 6.62 7.25 -4.04
C ALA A 375 6.84 6.88 -2.57
N VAL A 376 6.96 7.87 -1.67
CA VAL A 376 7.09 7.59 -0.24
C VAL A 376 5.89 6.79 0.27
N ARG A 377 4.65 7.20 -0.08
CA ARG A 377 3.43 6.49 0.35
C ARG A 377 3.36 5.04 -0.15
N ARG A 378 3.70 4.83 -1.42
CA ARG A 378 3.69 3.51 -2.06
C ARG A 378 4.71 2.58 -1.41
N PHE A 379 5.95 3.05 -1.29
CA PHE A 379 7.06 2.22 -0.80
C PHE A 379 7.08 2.04 0.71
N MET A 380 6.38 2.89 1.48
CA MET A 380 6.30 2.83 2.95
C MET A 380 6.18 1.40 3.51
N GLY A 381 5.18 0.63 3.05
CA GLY A 381 4.98 -0.74 3.54
C GLY A 381 6.04 -1.75 3.07
N ALA A 382 6.72 -1.50 1.95
CA ALA A 382 7.82 -2.35 1.50
C ALA A 382 9.16 -2.01 2.17
N CYS A 383 9.32 -0.77 2.63
CA CYS A 383 10.51 -0.36 3.36
C CYS A 383 10.46 -0.85 4.81
N TRP A 384 9.31 -0.72 5.47
CA TRP A 384 9.15 -1.15 6.85
C TRP A 384 8.83 -2.64 7.00
N ASP A 385 7.97 -3.17 6.12
CA ASP A 385 7.47 -4.54 6.19
C ASP A 385 7.70 -5.30 4.86
N PRO A 386 8.98 -5.43 4.41
CA PRO A 386 9.31 -6.11 3.17
C PRO A 386 8.86 -7.59 3.20
N TYR A 387 8.63 -8.14 2.02
CA TYR A 387 8.64 -9.59 1.86
C TYR A 387 10.06 -10.14 1.93
N PRO A 388 10.25 -11.42 2.29
CA PRO A 388 11.54 -12.08 2.16
C PRO A 388 12.12 -11.93 0.73
N GLY A 389 13.32 -11.36 0.63
CA GLY A 389 14.01 -11.12 -0.65
C GLY A 389 13.54 -9.86 -1.42
N GLU A 390 12.56 -9.12 -0.92
CA GLU A 390 12.15 -7.84 -1.48
C GLU A 390 13.06 -6.71 -0.99
N SER A 391 13.70 -5.99 -1.92
CA SER A 391 14.50 -4.81 -1.60
C SER A 391 13.63 -3.55 -1.66
N GLY A 392 12.86 -3.29 -0.61
CA GLY A 392 12.03 -2.07 -0.50
C GLY A 392 12.86 -0.79 -0.62
N HIS A 393 13.89 -0.65 0.21
CA HIS A 393 14.79 0.52 0.20
C HIS A 393 15.52 0.70 -1.14
N GLY A 394 16.06 -0.39 -1.70
CA GLY A 394 16.80 -0.34 -2.96
C GLY A 394 15.88 0.08 -4.11
N SER A 395 14.71 -0.52 -4.20
CA SER A 395 13.72 -0.21 -5.24
C SER A 395 13.17 1.21 -5.12
N PHE A 396 12.94 1.69 -3.89
CA PHE A 396 12.56 3.08 -3.63
C PHE A 396 13.62 4.07 -4.13
N ARG A 397 14.91 3.82 -3.81
CA ARG A 397 16.01 4.68 -4.28
C ARG A 397 16.14 4.67 -5.79
N CYS A 398 15.96 3.52 -6.45
CA CYS A 398 15.93 3.45 -7.91
C CYS A 398 14.79 4.28 -8.50
N GLU A 399 13.57 4.17 -7.95
CA GLU A 399 12.41 4.96 -8.40
C GLU A 399 12.68 6.47 -8.26
N VAL A 400 13.16 6.92 -7.11
CA VAL A 400 13.45 8.34 -6.88
C VAL A 400 14.56 8.84 -7.81
N ALA A 401 15.63 8.08 -8.01
CA ALA A 401 16.71 8.44 -8.94
C ALA A 401 16.22 8.56 -10.39
N GLU A 402 15.25 7.74 -10.81
CA GLU A 402 14.63 7.86 -12.14
C GLU A 402 13.72 9.10 -12.25
N LEU A 403 13.03 9.47 -11.16
CA LEU A 403 12.14 10.62 -11.11
C LEU A 403 12.91 11.95 -11.13
N GLU A 404 13.88 12.08 -10.23
CA GLU A 404 14.68 13.29 -10.00
C GLU A 404 16.10 12.89 -9.55
N PRO A 405 17.05 12.69 -10.50
CA PRO A 405 18.39 12.17 -10.21
C PRO A 405 19.16 12.97 -9.15
N ASP A 406 19.04 14.29 -9.19
CA ASP A 406 19.82 15.20 -8.35
C ASP A 406 19.36 15.19 -6.88
N VAL A 407 18.22 14.58 -6.58
CA VAL A 407 17.67 14.54 -5.21
C VAL A 407 18.43 13.56 -4.30
N LEU A 408 19.04 12.49 -4.85
CA LEU A 408 19.76 11.48 -4.07
C LEU A 408 21.28 11.62 -4.14
N GLU A 409 21.80 12.25 -5.18
CA GLU A 409 23.23 12.39 -5.45
C GLU A 409 23.55 13.84 -5.82
N SER A 410 23.32 14.78 -4.90
CA SER A 410 23.84 16.13 -5.12
C SER A 410 25.37 16.12 -5.09
N GLU A 411 25.99 16.73 -6.10
CA GLU A 411 27.44 16.97 -6.13
C GLU A 411 27.87 17.98 -5.05
N ASP A 412 26.91 18.70 -4.46
CA ASP A 412 27.11 19.65 -3.36
C ASP A 412 26.40 19.16 -2.08
N PRO A 413 27.13 18.63 -1.09
CA PRO A 413 26.55 18.19 0.18
C PRO A 413 25.92 19.33 1.00
N GLU A 414 26.08 20.60 0.58
CA GLU A 414 25.40 21.76 1.15
C GLU A 414 24.13 22.18 0.38
N GLU A 415 23.71 21.44 -0.66
CA GLU A 415 22.48 21.76 -1.41
C GLU A 415 21.22 21.57 -0.52
N PRO A 416 20.48 22.65 -0.19
CA PRO A 416 19.39 22.56 0.79
C PRO A 416 18.23 21.67 0.34
N GLY A 417 17.99 21.58 -0.97
CA GLY A 417 16.93 20.74 -1.54
C GLY A 417 17.15 19.25 -1.31
N ALA A 418 18.38 18.78 -1.55
CA ALA A 418 18.76 17.39 -1.33
C ALA A 418 18.66 17.01 0.15
N ALA A 419 19.11 17.89 1.05
CA ALA A 419 19.01 17.66 2.50
C ALA A 419 17.57 17.52 3.00
N VAL A 420 16.63 18.34 2.49
CA VAL A 420 15.22 18.23 2.86
C VAL A 420 14.61 16.93 2.32
N TRP A 421 14.90 16.55 1.07
CA TRP A 421 14.40 15.28 0.54
C TRP A 421 14.99 14.06 1.23
N GLU A 422 16.28 14.09 1.58
CA GLU A 422 16.92 13.05 2.39
C GLU A 422 16.16 12.88 3.71
N HIS A 423 15.78 13.98 4.37
CA HIS A 423 14.97 13.95 5.58
C HIS A 423 13.56 13.36 5.35
N VAL A 424 12.89 13.77 4.27
CA VAL A 424 11.57 13.21 3.87
C VAL A 424 11.68 11.70 3.62
N PHE A 425 12.73 11.23 2.97
CA PHE A 425 12.93 9.83 2.62
C PHE A 425 13.36 8.97 3.80
N ALA A 426 14.18 9.52 4.69
CA ALA A 426 14.55 8.88 5.96
C ALA A 426 13.32 8.47 6.77
N SER A 427 12.19 9.16 6.59
CA SER A 427 10.92 8.80 7.23
C SER A 427 10.46 7.38 6.96
N ILE A 428 10.81 6.78 5.81
CA ILE A 428 10.49 5.38 5.52
C ILE A 428 11.71 4.48 5.38
N THR A 429 12.93 5.03 5.25
CA THR A 429 14.15 4.23 5.05
C THR A 429 15.03 4.10 6.30
N GLU A 430 14.86 4.98 7.29
CA GLU A 430 15.70 5.02 8.49
C GLU A 430 14.89 5.02 9.78
N LEU A 431 13.79 5.79 9.81
CA LEU A 431 12.90 5.85 10.96
C LEU A 431 12.03 4.60 11.06
N SER A 432 11.67 4.25 12.30
CA SER A 432 10.73 3.16 12.56
C SER A 432 9.33 3.48 12.02
N VAL A 433 8.46 2.46 12.01
CA VAL A 433 7.04 2.61 11.64
C VAL A 433 6.27 3.63 12.50
N TYR A 434 6.81 4.03 13.66
CA TYR A 434 6.24 5.04 14.56
C TYR A 434 6.81 6.44 14.34
N GLY A 435 7.80 6.58 13.44
CA GLY A 435 8.37 7.85 13.04
C GLY A 435 9.48 8.39 13.94
N TYR A 436 10.09 7.56 14.79
CA TYR A 436 11.25 7.92 15.62
C TYR A 436 12.21 6.75 15.82
#